data_AF-A0A8H6I1C2-F1
#
_entry.id   AF-A0A8H6I1C2-F1
#
_cell.length_a   1.000
_cell.length_b   1.000
_cell.length_c   1.000
_cell.angle_alpha   90.00
_cell.angle_beta   90.00
_cell.angle_gamma   90.00
#
_symmetry.space_group_name_H-M   'P 1'
#
loop_
_entity.id
_entity.type
_entity.pdbx_description
1 polymer ?
#
loop_
_entity_poly.entity_id
_entity_poly.type
_entity_poly.pdbx_seq_one_letter_code
_entity_poly.pdbx_strand_id
1 'polypeptide(L)'
;MHPATNEPECVMGHLERFILSAPDAAVNKLMGSMSSWQLPALGKLNTRLRYWYYGYARRMWDFEAFVRRYVPRAATLLALLDGRNAMIYGGAVLRYFLRCPSVECPLDICTTLAAYWRLNRILEDDGYRLVHPLVVTGHSTQEAVGELLQQVGVVSDTWSLAADRSWSAEDHIGHNFQYRRKSKGKYVTINLHLVRCEPYRHVLGGSISPLTCYMTGYEAGAPFARTTFRHGLGFSLRNRRLLSAQDDPEYVIEAPEQTHVIKIIQGPPYSRKTFLSAETGSRRLGDSQCWTIPRVTYDPMRPPTPRQGSAFEVLDFNMVRDDRGTYMSIGEPFVWSSRYYYANRIEPEDRDDNLMYILRTACSCIKKDYRDRTKSSPHPLELPATMHTTHWEDLPSLIEHKPGQSEAFKAVAKKVKHLEVISVYHDVPDPLVFKAPVYVVEDGANRTEEIDLEQSHFPNGSISIPMCEYPVVGRPLPFVYRVFVDPGNLKPPPLNQAVAKAVQRPWLGNVVIARYARNNTPARLGYSHIARQEAEIIFGMVAIWLGKMWNDIYGH
;
A
#
# COMPACT_ATOMS: atom_id res chain seq x y z
N MET A 1 -29.28 -17.36 48.89
CA MET A 1 -29.60 -18.26 47.77
C MET A 1 -29.89 -17.39 46.56
N HIS A 2 -28.96 -17.28 45.62
CA HIS A 2 -29.25 -16.65 44.32
C HIS A 2 -30.10 -17.63 43.50
N PRO A 3 -31.20 -17.18 42.86
CA PRO A 3 -31.97 -18.03 41.98
C PRO A 3 -31.07 -18.49 40.83
N ALA A 4 -30.98 -19.81 40.63
CA ALA A 4 -30.31 -20.39 39.48
C ALA A 4 -31.01 -19.88 38.22
N THR A 5 -30.36 -18.97 37.50
CA THR A 5 -30.77 -18.60 36.15
C THR A 5 -30.53 -19.82 35.28
N ASN A 6 -31.62 -20.47 34.86
CA ASN A 6 -31.60 -21.47 33.79
C ASN A 6 -31.19 -20.77 32.50
N GLU A 7 -29.88 -20.57 32.30
CA GLU A 7 -29.37 -20.18 31.00
C GLU A 7 -29.72 -21.31 30.02
N PRO A 8 -30.38 -21.00 28.88
CA PRO A 8 -30.73 -22.01 27.90
C PRO A 8 -29.46 -22.71 27.43
N GLU A 9 -29.42 -24.04 27.55
CA GLU A 9 -28.31 -24.84 27.05
C GLU A 9 -28.06 -24.45 25.58
N CYS A 10 -26.85 -23.98 25.29
CA CYS A 10 -26.46 -23.61 23.94
C CYS A 10 -26.49 -24.87 23.05
N VAL A 11 -27.60 -25.05 22.34
CA VAL A 11 -27.82 -26.22 21.48
C VAL A 11 -26.75 -26.24 20.40
N MET A 12 -25.86 -27.21 20.50
CA MET A 12 -24.77 -27.44 19.56
C MET A 12 -25.33 -27.85 18.19
N GLY A 13 -24.92 -27.15 17.13
CA GLY A 13 -25.32 -27.51 15.77
C GLY A 13 -24.80 -28.89 15.35
N HIS A 14 -25.49 -29.55 14.42
CA HIS A 14 -25.11 -30.89 13.92
C HIS A 14 -23.66 -30.94 13.39
N LEU A 15 -23.21 -29.88 12.70
CA LEU A 15 -21.85 -29.80 12.20
C LEU A 15 -20.81 -29.73 13.33
N GLU A 16 -21.07 -28.95 14.37
CA GLU A 16 -20.17 -28.85 15.53
C GLU A 16 -20.08 -30.20 16.24
N ARG A 17 -21.22 -30.86 16.44
CA ARG A 17 -21.28 -32.19 17.05
C ARG A 17 -20.49 -33.20 16.21
N PHE A 18 -20.65 -33.18 14.88
CA PHE A 18 -19.85 -34.00 13.98
C PHE A 18 -18.35 -33.72 14.17
N ILE A 19 -17.90 -32.47 14.07
CA ILE A 19 -16.48 -32.12 14.19
C ILE A 19 -15.89 -32.54 15.54
N LEU A 20 -16.64 -32.36 16.64
CA LEU A 20 -16.19 -32.73 17.99
C LEU A 20 -16.14 -34.25 18.22
N SER A 21 -17.00 -35.01 17.54
CA SER A 21 -17.07 -36.47 17.65
C SER A 21 -16.20 -37.22 16.64
N ALA A 22 -15.82 -36.55 15.55
CA ALA A 22 -15.09 -37.14 14.45
C ALA A 22 -13.61 -37.35 14.80
N PRO A 23 -12.97 -38.42 14.32
CA PRO A 23 -11.53 -38.58 14.45
C PRO A 23 -10.75 -37.44 13.76
N ASP A 24 -9.59 -37.08 14.32
CA ASP A 24 -8.69 -36.05 13.78
C ASP A 24 -8.42 -36.20 12.27
N ALA A 25 -8.26 -37.43 11.80
CA ALA A 25 -8.06 -37.73 10.38
C ALA A 25 -9.26 -37.31 9.50
N ALA A 26 -10.48 -37.53 9.97
CA ALA A 26 -11.69 -37.14 9.25
C ALA A 26 -11.86 -35.62 9.23
N VAL A 27 -11.59 -34.94 10.35
CA VAL A 27 -11.62 -33.47 10.43
C VAL A 27 -10.54 -32.87 9.52
N ASN A 28 -9.32 -33.40 9.54
CA ASN A 28 -8.25 -32.95 8.65
C ASN A 28 -8.58 -33.16 7.17
N LYS A 29 -9.20 -34.30 6.83
CA LYS A 29 -9.64 -34.57 5.46
C LYS A 29 -10.74 -33.62 5.01
N LEU A 30 -11.71 -33.31 5.87
CA LEU A 30 -12.76 -32.32 5.61
C LEU A 30 -12.18 -30.92 5.41
N MET A 31 -11.29 -30.49 6.30
CA MET A 31 -10.65 -29.17 6.20
C MET A 31 -9.70 -29.08 5.00
N GLY A 32 -9.05 -30.20 4.65
CA GLY A 32 -8.20 -30.32 3.47
C GLY A 32 -8.96 -30.21 2.15
N SER A 33 -10.20 -30.69 2.08
CA SER A 33 -11.04 -30.58 0.89
C SER A 33 -11.68 -29.19 0.71
N MET A 34 -11.80 -28.40 1.78
CA MET A 34 -12.25 -27.01 1.70
C MET A 34 -11.19 -26.12 1.04
N SER A 35 -11.59 -25.19 0.17
CA SER A 35 -10.63 -24.27 -0.44
C SER A 35 -9.95 -23.37 0.61
N SER A 36 -8.76 -22.87 0.30
CA SER A 36 -8.03 -21.97 1.18
C SER A 36 -8.83 -20.72 1.59
N TRP A 37 -9.75 -20.26 0.73
CA TRP A 37 -10.65 -19.14 1.02
C TRP A 37 -11.83 -19.49 1.94
N GLN A 38 -12.32 -20.74 1.92
CA GLN A 38 -13.47 -21.17 2.73
C GLN A 38 -13.10 -21.36 4.21
N LEU A 39 -11.87 -21.79 4.50
CA LEU A 39 -11.45 -22.08 5.87
C LEU A 39 -11.50 -20.87 6.82
N PRO A 40 -10.99 -19.67 6.46
CA PRO A 40 -11.13 -18.50 7.32
C PRO A 40 -12.60 -18.12 7.56
N ALA A 41 -13.51 -18.39 6.62
CA ALA A 41 -14.93 -18.13 6.80
C ALA A 41 -15.55 -19.08 7.85
N LEU A 42 -15.12 -20.34 7.89
CA LEU A 42 -15.55 -21.31 8.91
C LEU A 42 -15.24 -20.83 10.33
N GLY A 43 -14.03 -20.29 10.56
CA GLY A 43 -13.64 -19.73 11.85
C GLY A 43 -14.37 -18.45 12.27
N LYS A 44 -15.12 -17.82 11.35
CA LYS A 44 -15.96 -16.65 11.61
C LYS A 44 -17.40 -17.02 12.01
N LEU A 45 -17.84 -18.25 11.78
CA LEU A 45 -19.22 -18.67 12.06
C LEU A 45 -19.52 -18.73 13.57
N ASN A 46 -18.60 -19.29 14.37
CA ASN A 46 -18.67 -19.26 15.83
C ASN A 46 -17.32 -19.57 16.48
N THR A 47 -17.25 -19.37 17.79
CA THR A 47 -16.04 -19.56 18.60
C THR A 47 -15.49 -20.99 18.56
N ARG A 48 -16.32 -22.03 18.55
CA ARG A 48 -15.85 -23.43 18.53
C ARG A 48 -15.20 -23.77 17.19
N LEU A 49 -15.83 -23.39 16.08
CA LEU A 49 -15.27 -23.57 14.74
C LEU A 49 -14.00 -22.74 14.54
N ARG A 50 -13.88 -21.60 15.22
CA ARG A 50 -12.64 -20.83 15.28
C ARG A 50 -11.47 -21.63 15.87
N TYR A 51 -11.68 -22.33 16.98
CA TYR A 51 -10.65 -23.19 17.57
C TYR A 51 -10.19 -24.28 16.59
N TRP A 52 -11.13 -24.95 15.94
CA TRP A 52 -10.83 -25.99 14.96
C TRP A 52 -10.06 -25.45 13.76
N TYR A 53 -10.51 -24.31 13.22
CA TYR A 53 -9.80 -23.61 12.15
C TYR A 53 -8.36 -23.30 12.57
N TYR A 54 -8.12 -22.69 13.74
CA TYR A 54 -6.76 -22.35 14.18
C TYR A 54 -5.90 -23.58 14.47
N GLY A 55 -6.49 -24.65 15.01
CA GLY A 55 -5.77 -25.92 15.21
C GLY A 55 -5.33 -26.54 13.90
N TYR A 56 -6.21 -26.57 12.89
CA TYR A 56 -5.86 -27.00 11.54
C TYR A 56 -4.83 -26.05 10.88
N ALA A 57 -5.07 -24.75 10.97
CA ALA A 57 -4.22 -23.71 10.39
C ALA A 57 -2.78 -23.79 10.91
N ARG A 58 -2.60 -23.98 12.22
CA ARG A 58 -1.28 -24.13 12.85
C ARG A 58 -0.50 -25.33 12.32
N ARG A 59 -1.17 -26.43 12.00
CA ARG A 59 -0.54 -27.63 11.43
C ARG A 59 -0.19 -27.44 9.96
N MET A 60 -1.11 -26.88 9.18
CA MET A 60 -0.94 -26.75 7.73
C MET A 60 -0.02 -25.61 7.30
N TRP A 61 -0.10 -24.49 8.01
CA TRP A 61 0.65 -23.28 7.75
C TRP A 61 1.78 -23.10 8.77
N ASP A 62 2.50 -24.18 9.08
CA ASP A 62 3.70 -24.12 9.92
C ASP A 62 4.87 -23.50 9.13
N PHE A 63 5.30 -22.30 9.56
CA PHE A 63 6.40 -21.55 8.95
C PHE A 63 7.72 -22.30 9.01
N GLU A 64 8.04 -22.89 10.15
CA GLU A 64 9.30 -23.59 10.33
C GLU A 64 9.31 -24.88 9.54
N ALA A 65 8.20 -25.62 9.54
CA ALA A 65 8.07 -26.81 8.70
C ALA A 65 8.14 -26.47 7.20
N PHE A 66 7.60 -25.32 6.78
CA PHE A 66 7.74 -24.83 5.40
C PHE A 66 9.20 -24.51 5.06
N VAL A 67 9.85 -23.65 5.84
CA VAL A 67 11.23 -23.21 5.59
C VAL A 67 12.23 -24.36 5.73
N ARG A 68 12.00 -25.32 6.65
CA ARG A 68 12.87 -26.49 6.88
C ARG A 68 13.00 -27.41 5.68
N ARG A 69 12.04 -27.37 4.75
CA ARG A 69 12.13 -28.11 3.47
C ARG A 69 13.27 -27.61 2.60
N TYR A 70 13.59 -26.32 2.73
CA TYR A 70 14.62 -25.66 1.96
C TYR A 70 15.93 -25.60 2.75
N VAL A 71 15.92 -25.11 3.99
CA VAL A 71 17.13 -24.93 4.79
C VAL A 71 17.09 -25.75 6.09
N PRO A 72 18.19 -26.41 6.52
CA PRO A 72 18.23 -27.13 7.79
C PRO A 72 17.96 -26.22 8.99
N ARG A 73 18.57 -25.02 8.98
CA ARG A 73 18.47 -24.04 10.07
C ARG A 73 17.32 -23.05 9.84
N ALA A 74 16.10 -23.58 9.77
CA ALA A 74 14.89 -22.80 9.46
C ALA A 74 14.68 -21.60 10.40
N ALA A 75 14.87 -21.79 11.71
CA ALA A 75 14.72 -20.71 12.70
C ALA A 75 15.72 -19.56 12.45
N THR A 76 16.96 -19.87 12.08
CA THR A 76 18.01 -18.89 11.79
C THR A 76 17.66 -18.08 10.54
N LEU A 77 17.20 -18.74 9.47
CA LEU A 77 16.75 -18.03 8.27
C LEU A 77 15.56 -17.12 8.59
N LEU A 78 14.53 -17.64 9.26
CA LEU A 78 13.34 -16.87 9.63
C LEU A 78 13.68 -15.62 10.48
N ALA A 79 14.69 -15.69 11.35
CA ALA A 79 15.13 -14.55 12.15
C ALA A 79 15.73 -13.40 11.31
N LEU A 80 16.21 -13.68 10.11
CA LEU A 80 16.72 -12.66 9.18
C LEU A 80 15.65 -12.05 8.28
N LEU A 81 14.49 -12.69 8.15
CA LEU A 81 13.40 -12.24 7.30
C LEU A 81 12.58 -11.14 7.99
N ASP A 82 13.20 -10.02 8.33
CA ASP A 82 12.54 -8.91 9.04
C ASP A 82 11.46 -8.18 8.22
N GLY A 83 11.30 -8.52 6.93
CA GLY A 83 10.38 -7.87 6.00
C GLY A 83 10.89 -6.53 5.44
N ARG A 84 11.94 -5.94 6.03
CA ARG A 84 12.53 -4.67 5.60
C ARG A 84 13.79 -4.88 4.75
N ASN A 85 14.61 -5.84 5.13
CA ASN A 85 15.85 -6.18 4.48
C ASN A 85 15.79 -7.54 3.79
N ALA A 86 14.91 -8.45 4.24
CA ALA A 86 14.71 -9.72 3.56
C ALA A 86 13.29 -10.28 3.72
N MET A 87 12.81 -10.99 2.70
CA MET A 87 11.57 -11.78 2.73
C MET A 87 11.60 -12.91 1.69
N ILE A 88 10.83 -13.98 1.95
CA ILE A 88 10.56 -15.03 0.95
C ILE A 88 9.34 -14.60 0.14
N TYR A 89 9.28 -14.92 -1.15
CA TYR A 89 8.11 -14.63 -2.00
C TYR A 89 7.92 -15.65 -3.13
N GLY A 90 6.94 -15.41 -3.99
CA GLY A 90 6.79 -16.14 -5.25
C GLY A 90 6.05 -17.46 -5.13
N GLY A 91 6.38 -18.39 -6.03
CA GLY A 91 5.62 -19.63 -6.24
C GLY A 91 5.61 -20.55 -5.01
N ALA A 92 6.71 -20.62 -4.27
CA ALA A 92 6.79 -21.43 -3.05
C ALA A 92 5.82 -20.93 -1.96
N VAL A 93 5.69 -19.61 -1.80
CA VAL A 93 4.77 -19.00 -0.83
C VAL A 93 3.33 -19.14 -1.30
N LEU A 94 3.04 -18.97 -2.59
CA LEU A 94 1.72 -19.24 -3.15
C LEU A 94 1.28 -20.68 -2.87
N ARG A 95 2.16 -21.66 -3.10
CA ARG A 95 1.93 -23.07 -2.77
C ARG A 95 1.71 -23.30 -1.27
N TYR A 96 2.38 -22.55 -0.41
CA TYR A 96 2.14 -22.57 1.04
C TYR A 96 0.70 -22.15 1.37
N PHE A 97 0.19 -21.05 0.79
CA PHE A 97 -1.21 -20.64 0.96
C PHE A 97 -2.22 -21.66 0.42
N LEU A 98 -1.89 -22.33 -0.68
CA LEU A 98 -2.70 -23.40 -1.28
C LEU A 98 -2.62 -24.73 -0.52
N ARG A 99 -1.72 -24.83 0.48
CA ARG A 99 -1.42 -26.07 1.23
C ARG A 99 -0.92 -27.19 0.33
N CYS A 100 -0.13 -26.85 -0.69
CA CYS A 100 0.48 -27.77 -1.65
C CYS A 100 1.99 -27.90 -1.36
N PRO A 101 2.42 -28.69 -0.36
CA PRO A 101 3.82 -28.80 -0.01
C PRO A 101 4.61 -29.53 -1.12
N SER A 102 5.40 -28.79 -1.91
CA SER A 102 6.37 -29.36 -2.84
C SER A 102 7.71 -28.63 -2.75
N VAL A 103 8.80 -29.39 -2.68
CA VAL A 103 10.18 -28.86 -2.64
C VAL A 103 10.74 -28.63 -4.05
N GLU A 104 10.00 -29.03 -5.09
CA GLU A 104 10.43 -28.91 -6.48
C GLU A 104 10.32 -27.47 -6.99
N CYS A 105 9.51 -26.65 -6.32
CA CYS A 105 9.45 -25.21 -6.55
C CYS A 105 10.62 -24.51 -5.83
N PRO A 106 11.49 -23.77 -6.53
CA PRO A 106 12.57 -22.99 -5.91
C PRO A 106 12.03 -22.02 -4.85
N LEU A 107 12.85 -21.76 -3.83
CA LEU A 107 12.56 -20.73 -2.84
C LEU A 107 13.14 -19.40 -3.30
N ASP A 108 12.29 -18.42 -3.62
CA ASP A 108 12.73 -17.07 -3.94
C ASP A 108 12.82 -16.22 -2.66
N ILE A 109 14.00 -15.66 -2.42
CA ILE A 109 14.28 -14.75 -1.30
C ILE A 109 14.67 -13.40 -1.89
N CYS A 110 13.93 -12.36 -1.57
CA CYS A 110 14.27 -10.99 -1.91
C CYS A 110 15.03 -10.35 -0.73
N THR A 111 16.18 -9.72 -1.00
CA THR A 111 17.04 -9.13 0.04
C THR A 111 17.71 -7.84 -0.41
N THR A 112 17.98 -6.95 0.56
CA THR A 112 18.88 -5.80 0.38
C THR A 112 20.34 -6.24 0.64
N LEU A 113 21.32 -5.44 0.25
CA LEU A 113 22.75 -5.71 0.48
C LEU A 113 23.08 -5.84 1.97
N ALA A 114 22.38 -5.09 2.83
CA ALA A 114 22.54 -5.13 4.29
C ALA A 114 22.23 -6.51 4.92
N ALA A 115 21.33 -7.29 4.32
CA ALA A 115 21.02 -8.66 4.75
C ALA A 115 21.67 -9.72 3.86
N TYR A 116 22.04 -9.39 2.62
CA TYR A 116 22.56 -10.33 1.63
C TYR A 116 23.74 -11.16 2.15
N TRP A 117 24.79 -10.52 2.67
CA TRP A 117 25.99 -11.23 3.10
C TRP A 117 25.75 -12.20 4.26
N ARG A 118 24.79 -11.87 5.14
CA ARG A 118 24.38 -12.75 6.23
C ARG A 118 23.60 -13.95 5.70
N LEU A 119 22.71 -13.73 4.74
CA LEU A 119 21.98 -14.81 4.06
C LEU A 119 22.93 -15.71 3.28
N ASN A 120 23.87 -15.13 2.50
CA ASN A 120 24.85 -15.90 1.75
C ASN A 120 25.64 -16.85 2.66
N ARG A 121 26.18 -16.34 3.77
CA ARG A 121 26.91 -17.16 4.75
C ARG A 121 26.07 -18.31 5.29
N ILE A 122 24.81 -18.05 5.65
CA ILE A 122 23.90 -19.12 6.14
C ILE A 122 23.68 -20.19 5.08
N LEU A 123 23.50 -19.80 3.82
CA LEU A 123 23.31 -20.73 2.72
C LEU A 123 24.57 -21.58 2.50
N GLU A 124 25.75 -20.96 2.46
CA GLU A 124 27.04 -21.66 2.32
C GLU A 124 27.28 -22.67 3.44
N ASP A 125 27.07 -22.25 4.69
CA ASP A 125 27.11 -23.11 5.89
C ASP A 125 26.11 -24.28 5.81
N ASP A 126 24.92 -24.04 5.24
CA ASP A 126 23.88 -25.06 5.04
C ASP A 126 24.19 -26.01 3.86
N GLY A 127 25.36 -25.84 3.22
CA GLY A 127 25.87 -26.66 2.13
C GLY A 127 25.41 -26.22 0.74
N TYR A 128 24.82 -25.03 0.61
CA TYR A 128 24.51 -24.48 -0.70
C TYR A 128 25.76 -23.98 -1.42
N ARG A 129 25.71 -24.01 -2.75
CA ARG A 129 26.73 -23.46 -3.64
C ARG A 129 26.08 -22.55 -4.66
N LEU A 130 26.72 -21.40 -4.91
CA LEU A 130 26.30 -20.47 -5.96
C LEU A 130 26.51 -21.12 -7.34
N VAL A 131 25.47 -21.10 -8.16
CA VAL A 131 25.50 -21.56 -9.55
C VAL A 131 25.81 -20.34 -10.42
N HIS A 132 27.10 -20.09 -10.66
CA HIS A 132 27.56 -18.99 -11.50
C HIS A 132 28.85 -19.38 -12.24
N PRO A 133 29.04 -18.97 -13.52
CA PRO A 133 30.25 -19.31 -14.28
C PRO A 133 31.56 -18.95 -13.58
N LEU A 134 31.64 -17.80 -12.90
CA LEU A 134 32.84 -17.39 -12.16
C LEU A 134 33.21 -18.34 -11.02
N VAL A 135 32.22 -18.94 -10.36
CA VAL A 135 32.47 -19.95 -9.31
C VAL A 135 32.99 -21.24 -9.92
N VAL A 136 32.53 -21.60 -11.13
CA VAL A 136 33.03 -22.76 -11.89
C VAL A 136 34.50 -22.56 -12.30
N THR A 137 34.92 -21.33 -12.58
CA THR A 137 36.32 -21.00 -12.91
C THR A 137 37.23 -20.85 -11.69
N GLY A 138 36.75 -21.17 -10.49
CA GLY A 138 37.55 -21.23 -9.26
C GLY A 138 37.45 -20.00 -8.35
N HIS A 139 36.65 -19.00 -8.69
CA HIS A 139 36.39 -17.88 -7.79
C HIS A 139 35.58 -18.36 -6.58
N SER A 140 35.88 -17.78 -5.42
CA SER A 140 34.99 -17.90 -4.28
C SER A 140 33.63 -17.25 -4.59
N THR A 141 32.59 -17.64 -3.85
CA THR A 141 31.26 -17.02 -4.00
C THR A 141 31.31 -15.52 -3.71
N GLN A 142 32.13 -15.10 -2.74
CA GLN A 142 32.29 -13.69 -2.41
C GLN A 142 32.97 -12.89 -3.52
N GLU A 143 34.01 -13.44 -4.16
CA GLU A 143 34.66 -12.81 -5.32
C GLU A 143 33.71 -12.72 -6.50
N ALA A 144 33.01 -13.81 -6.84
CA ALA A 144 32.04 -13.83 -7.93
C ALA A 144 30.92 -12.80 -7.73
N VAL A 145 30.38 -12.69 -6.50
CA VAL A 145 29.37 -11.67 -6.18
C VAL A 145 29.97 -10.27 -6.22
N GLY A 146 31.18 -10.07 -5.69
CA GLY A 146 31.88 -8.79 -5.71
C GLY A 146 32.10 -8.27 -7.13
N GLU A 147 32.57 -9.12 -8.03
CA GLU A 147 32.74 -8.79 -9.45
C GLU A 147 31.40 -8.48 -10.13
N LEU A 148 30.36 -9.28 -9.87
CA LEU A 148 29.02 -9.02 -10.40
C LEU A 148 28.49 -7.66 -9.94
N LEU A 149 28.69 -7.31 -8.67
CA LEU A 149 28.28 -6.00 -8.16
C LEU A 149 29.06 -4.87 -8.83
N GLN A 150 30.38 -5.02 -9.01
CA GLN A 150 31.20 -4.06 -9.74
C GLN A 150 30.74 -3.89 -11.20
N GLN A 151 30.44 -4.98 -11.90
CA GLN A 151 29.96 -4.95 -13.29
C GLN A 151 28.64 -4.20 -13.46
N VAL A 152 27.75 -4.26 -12.46
CA VAL A 152 26.47 -3.53 -12.49
C VAL A 152 26.64 -2.09 -11.94
N GLY A 153 27.87 -1.60 -11.80
CA GLY A 153 28.14 -0.24 -11.32
C GLY A 153 27.62 0.01 -9.90
N VAL A 154 27.55 -1.03 -9.07
CA VAL A 154 27.16 -0.91 -7.66
C VAL A 154 28.32 -0.27 -6.90
N VAL A 155 28.32 1.06 -6.83
CA VAL A 155 29.15 1.81 -5.88
C VAL A 155 28.40 1.80 -4.54
N SER A 156 29.07 1.35 -3.47
CA SER A 156 28.55 1.28 -2.09
C SER A 156 27.71 2.50 -1.68
N ASP A 157 28.12 3.68 -2.15
CA ASP A 157 27.63 4.96 -1.66
C ASP A 157 26.34 5.43 -2.36
N THR A 158 25.87 4.73 -3.40
CA THR A 158 24.61 5.02 -4.12
C THR A 158 23.48 4.06 -3.79
N TRP A 159 23.71 3.09 -2.90
CA TRP A 159 22.70 2.15 -2.38
C TRP A 159 21.77 2.84 -1.36
N SER A 160 20.98 3.79 -1.85
CA SER A 160 19.93 4.42 -1.07
C SER A 160 18.73 3.47 -0.93
N LEU A 161 18.50 2.98 0.30
CA LEU A 161 17.23 2.34 0.68
C LEU A 161 16.03 3.30 0.54
N ALA A 162 16.29 4.61 0.47
CA ALA A 162 15.30 5.58 0.04
C ALA A 162 15.15 5.48 -1.49
N ALA A 163 14.52 4.40 -1.94
CA ALA A 163 13.92 4.26 -3.25
C ALA A 163 12.72 5.22 -3.43
N ASP A 164 12.70 6.37 -2.76
CA ASP A 164 11.53 7.24 -2.68
C ASP A 164 11.18 7.94 -4.00
N ARG A 165 12.04 7.84 -5.03
CA ARG A 165 12.01 8.79 -6.14
C ARG A 165 12.53 8.25 -7.48
N SER A 166 12.83 6.96 -7.61
CA SER A 166 13.26 6.41 -8.89
C SER A 166 12.05 6.10 -9.77
N TRP A 167 11.78 6.98 -10.73
CA TRP A 167 10.75 6.81 -11.77
C TRP A 167 11.11 5.71 -12.79
N SER A 168 12.31 5.14 -12.68
CA SER A 168 12.79 4.13 -13.61
C SER A 168 12.40 2.73 -13.09
N ALA A 169 11.74 1.95 -13.95
CA ALA A 169 11.52 0.52 -13.70
C ALA A 169 12.84 -0.25 -13.49
N GLU A 170 13.98 0.38 -13.79
CA GLU A 170 15.32 -0.19 -13.69
C GLU A 170 15.82 -0.27 -12.24
N ASP A 171 15.35 0.62 -11.38
CA ASP A 171 15.73 0.65 -9.96
C ASP A 171 15.01 -0.43 -9.13
N HIS A 172 13.94 -1.02 -9.68
CA HIS A 172 13.26 -2.19 -9.12
C HIS A 172 13.86 -3.53 -9.55
N ILE A 173 14.87 -3.51 -10.44
CA ILE A 173 15.49 -4.72 -10.95
C ILE A 173 16.36 -5.33 -9.85
N GLY A 174 16.00 -6.54 -9.46
CA GLY A 174 16.83 -7.37 -8.60
C GLY A 174 17.87 -8.14 -9.42
N HIS A 175 19.05 -8.35 -8.85
CA HIS A 175 20.01 -9.32 -9.36
C HIS A 175 19.73 -10.67 -8.73
N ASN A 176 19.46 -11.68 -9.56
CA ASN A 176 19.17 -13.03 -9.08
C ASN A 176 20.46 -13.87 -8.99
N PHE A 177 20.73 -14.40 -7.81
CA PHE A 177 21.80 -15.35 -7.53
C PHE A 177 21.19 -16.71 -7.20
N GLN A 178 21.45 -17.72 -8.03
CA GLN A 178 20.90 -19.05 -7.81
C GLN A 178 21.83 -19.92 -6.98
N TYR A 179 21.34 -20.44 -5.86
CA TYR A 179 22.03 -21.37 -4.99
C TYR A 179 21.42 -22.76 -5.11
N ARG A 180 22.26 -23.79 -5.17
CA ARG A 180 21.82 -25.19 -5.19
C ARG A 180 22.49 -26.02 -4.13
N ARG A 181 21.75 -27.00 -3.60
CA ARG A 181 22.24 -28.02 -2.69
C ARG A 181 21.65 -29.37 -3.04
N LYS A 182 22.48 -30.41 -3.03
CA LYS A 182 22.01 -31.80 -3.20
C LYS A 182 21.50 -32.33 -1.85
N SER A 183 20.25 -32.78 -1.81
CA SER A 183 19.61 -33.36 -0.63
C SER A 183 18.81 -34.59 -1.04
N LYS A 184 19.11 -35.74 -0.43
CA LYS A 184 18.44 -37.04 -0.73
C LYS A 184 18.34 -37.34 -2.24
N GLY A 185 19.39 -37.04 -3.00
CA GLY A 185 19.44 -37.27 -4.44
C GLY A 185 18.73 -36.23 -5.31
N LYS A 186 17.94 -35.31 -4.74
CA LYS A 186 17.33 -34.18 -5.47
C LYS A 186 18.11 -32.88 -5.21
N TYR A 187 18.01 -31.93 -6.13
CA TYR A 187 18.53 -30.58 -5.92
C TYR A 187 17.45 -29.70 -5.29
N VAL A 188 17.81 -29.01 -4.21
CA VAL A 188 17.03 -27.93 -3.62
C VAL A 188 17.62 -26.62 -4.12
N THR A 189 16.78 -25.74 -4.63
CA THR A 189 17.20 -24.48 -5.24
C THR A 189 16.65 -23.30 -4.45
N ILE A 190 17.52 -22.33 -4.17
CA ILE A 190 17.17 -21.04 -3.57
C ILE A 190 17.63 -19.95 -4.52
N ASN A 191 16.73 -19.07 -4.92
CA ASN A 191 17.06 -17.90 -5.73
C ASN A 191 17.12 -16.69 -4.78
N LEU A 192 18.28 -16.06 -4.68
CA LEU A 192 18.50 -14.89 -3.84
C LEU A 192 18.50 -13.65 -4.73
N HIS A 193 17.41 -12.89 -4.68
CA HIS A 193 17.19 -11.67 -5.44
C HIS A 193 17.70 -10.48 -4.62
N LEU A 194 18.84 -9.92 -5.03
CA LEU A 194 19.42 -8.75 -4.43
C LEU A 194 18.82 -7.48 -5.04
N VAL A 195 18.13 -6.68 -4.24
CA VAL A 195 17.38 -5.50 -4.70
C VAL A 195 17.90 -4.20 -4.10
N ARG A 196 17.73 -3.11 -4.84
CA ARG A 196 18.08 -1.74 -4.42
C ARG A 196 16.96 -1.01 -3.68
N CYS A 197 15.76 -1.59 -3.63
CA CYS A 197 14.59 -1.05 -2.95
C CYS A 197 14.18 -1.90 -1.74
N GLU A 198 13.16 -1.47 -1.01
CA GLU A 198 12.55 -2.29 0.03
C GLU A 198 12.00 -3.59 -0.60
N PRO A 199 12.29 -4.77 -0.05
CA PRO A 199 11.94 -6.05 -0.67
C PRO A 199 10.47 -6.18 -1.05
N TYR A 200 9.53 -5.63 -0.26
CA TYR A 200 8.10 -5.70 -0.59
C TYR A 200 7.78 -4.97 -1.91
N ARG A 201 8.48 -3.86 -2.24
CA ARG A 201 8.26 -3.13 -3.49
C ARG A 201 8.66 -4.00 -4.69
N HIS A 202 9.76 -4.73 -4.56
CA HIS A 202 10.16 -5.70 -5.58
C HIS A 202 9.16 -6.84 -5.72
N VAL A 203 8.68 -7.41 -4.60
CA VAL A 203 7.69 -8.49 -4.62
C VAL A 203 6.37 -8.05 -5.27
N LEU A 204 5.91 -6.84 -4.97
CA LEU A 204 4.74 -6.26 -5.60
C LEU A 204 5.00 -5.91 -7.09
N GLY A 205 6.25 -5.67 -7.48
CA GLY A 205 6.67 -5.49 -8.88
C GLY A 205 6.83 -6.79 -9.68
N GLY A 206 6.31 -7.92 -9.19
CA GLY A 206 6.34 -9.22 -9.87
C GLY A 206 5.59 -9.24 -11.22
N SER A 207 5.60 -10.38 -11.91
CA SER A 207 4.97 -10.52 -13.24
C SER A 207 3.46 -10.78 -13.19
N ILE A 208 2.97 -11.47 -12.15
CA ILE A 208 1.54 -11.78 -11.98
C ILE A 208 1.13 -11.66 -10.51
N SER A 209 -0.12 -11.24 -10.28
CA SER A 209 -0.64 -10.98 -8.93
C SER A 209 -0.54 -12.15 -7.94
N PRO A 210 -0.73 -13.45 -8.32
CA PRO A 210 -0.60 -14.56 -7.38
C PRO A 210 0.82 -14.74 -6.83
N LEU A 211 1.86 -14.35 -7.59
CA LEU A 211 3.27 -14.48 -7.19
C LEU A 211 3.73 -13.38 -6.24
N THR A 212 2.87 -12.40 -5.94
CA THR A 212 3.14 -11.37 -4.93
C THR A 212 2.95 -11.86 -3.49
N CYS A 213 2.57 -13.14 -3.29
CA CYS A 213 2.54 -13.76 -1.97
C CYS A 213 3.94 -13.70 -1.34
N TYR A 214 4.01 -13.30 -0.07
CA TYR A 214 5.27 -13.11 0.65
C TYR A 214 5.23 -13.75 2.03
N MET A 215 6.42 -13.99 2.59
CA MET A 215 6.62 -14.50 3.94
C MET A 215 7.81 -13.80 4.59
N THR A 216 7.57 -13.29 5.78
CA THR A 216 8.55 -12.72 6.71
C THR A 216 8.75 -13.68 7.89
N GLY A 217 9.66 -13.31 8.78
CA GLY A 217 9.89 -13.97 10.06
C GLY A 217 8.72 -13.86 11.03
N TYR A 218 7.70 -13.04 10.74
CA TYR A 218 6.55 -12.78 11.61
C TYR A 218 5.21 -13.20 11.01
N GLU A 219 5.07 -13.17 9.69
CA GLU A 219 3.81 -13.41 9.00
C GLU A 219 4.02 -13.75 7.53
N ALA A 220 3.00 -14.36 6.92
CA ALA A 220 2.88 -14.59 5.50
C ALA A 220 1.66 -13.83 5.02
N GLY A 221 1.79 -13.12 3.90
CA GLY A 221 0.75 -12.28 3.33
C GLY A 221 0.49 -12.62 1.88
N ALA A 222 -0.79 -12.68 1.52
CA ALA A 222 -1.25 -12.76 0.15
C ALA A 222 -2.03 -11.47 -0.19
N PRO A 223 -1.43 -10.53 -0.95
CA PRO A 223 -2.04 -9.23 -1.24
C PRO A 223 -3.35 -9.34 -2.04
N PHE A 224 -3.45 -10.32 -2.94
CA PHE A 224 -4.58 -10.53 -3.86
C PHE A 224 -5.37 -11.79 -3.53
N ALA A 225 -5.60 -12.04 -2.24
CA ALA A 225 -6.13 -13.30 -1.75
C ALA A 225 -7.53 -13.62 -2.30
N ARG A 226 -8.38 -12.59 -2.45
CA ARG A 226 -9.74 -12.79 -2.96
C ARG A 226 -9.68 -13.11 -4.45
N THR A 227 -8.94 -12.36 -5.25
CA THR A 227 -8.77 -12.67 -6.67
C THR A 227 -8.24 -14.09 -6.87
N THR A 228 -7.14 -14.44 -6.18
CA THR A 228 -6.43 -15.69 -6.41
C THR A 228 -7.15 -16.91 -5.82
N PHE A 229 -7.47 -16.90 -4.52
CA PHE A 229 -7.96 -18.11 -3.85
C PHE A 229 -9.47 -18.30 -3.95
N ARG A 230 -10.25 -17.22 -4.15
CA ARG A 230 -11.71 -17.34 -4.33
C ARG A 230 -12.10 -17.51 -5.78
N HIS A 231 -11.47 -16.77 -6.69
CA HIS A 231 -11.87 -16.72 -8.09
C HIS A 231 -10.96 -17.52 -9.02
N GLY A 232 -9.79 -17.99 -8.55
CA GLY A 232 -8.84 -18.73 -9.39
C GLY A 232 -8.27 -17.84 -10.50
N LEU A 233 -8.14 -16.54 -10.24
CA LEU A 233 -7.64 -15.57 -11.22
C LEU A 233 -6.28 -15.01 -10.78
N GLY A 234 -5.44 -14.73 -11.75
CA GLY A 234 -4.24 -13.91 -11.61
C GLY A 234 -4.29 -12.79 -12.64
N PHE A 235 -3.71 -11.65 -12.32
CA PHE A 235 -3.63 -10.53 -13.26
C PHE A 235 -2.18 -10.29 -13.65
N SER A 236 -1.93 -10.10 -14.94
CA SER A 236 -0.62 -9.69 -15.45
C SER A 236 -0.26 -8.32 -14.86
N LEU A 237 0.94 -8.23 -14.30
CA LEU A 237 1.53 -7.07 -13.68
C LEU A 237 2.64 -6.50 -14.56
N ARG A 238 2.84 -5.17 -14.48
CA ARG A 238 3.80 -4.47 -15.31
C ARG A 238 5.24 -4.77 -14.88
N ASN A 239 5.94 -5.64 -15.60
CA ASN A 239 7.41 -5.66 -15.56
C ASN A 239 8.03 -5.72 -16.96
N ARG A 240 8.67 -4.61 -17.34
CA ARG A 240 9.07 -4.24 -18.71
C ARG A 240 10.19 -5.10 -19.31
N ARG A 241 10.78 -6.03 -18.55
CA ARG A 241 11.95 -6.82 -18.96
C ARG A 241 11.77 -8.35 -18.92
N LEU A 242 10.62 -8.87 -18.47
CA LEU A 242 10.35 -10.32 -18.47
C LEU A 242 9.57 -10.80 -19.71
N LEU A 243 9.23 -9.88 -20.63
CA LEU A 243 8.43 -10.13 -21.84
C LEU A 243 9.20 -10.86 -22.97
N SER A 244 10.02 -11.85 -22.64
CA SER A 244 10.53 -12.80 -23.63
C SER A 244 9.82 -14.16 -23.61
N ALA A 245 8.80 -14.34 -22.77
CA ALA A 245 7.96 -15.54 -22.79
C ALA A 245 6.52 -15.14 -23.10
N GLN A 246 5.91 -15.81 -24.08
CA GLN A 246 4.46 -15.92 -24.14
C GLN A 246 3.99 -16.40 -22.77
N ASP A 247 3.34 -15.55 -21.99
CA ASP A 247 2.77 -15.98 -20.72
C ASP A 247 1.69 -17.01 -21.05
N ASP A 248 1.86 -18.23 -20.52
CA ASP A 248 0.80 -19.22 -20.52
C ASP A 248 -0.48 -18.57 -19.96
N PRO A 249 -1.66 -18.80 -20.58
CA PRO A 249 -2.92 -18.23 -20.11
C PRO A 249 -3.31 -18.74 -18.71
N GLU A 250 -2.58 -19.72 -18.19
CA GLU A 250 -2.83 -20.39 -16.94
C GLU A 250 -1.52 -20.63 -16.19
N TYR A 251 -1.55 -20.37 -14.89
CA TYR A 251 -0.51 -20.79 -13.96
C TYR A 251 -0.98 -22.07 -13.26
N VAL A 252 -0.41 -23.21 -13.67
CA VAL A 252 -0.78 -24.54 -13.18
C VAL A 252 0.13 -24.96 -12.04
N ILE A 253 -0.49 -25.31 -10.92
CA ILE A 253 0.19 -25.82 -9.72
C ILE A 253 -0.26 -27.26 -9.53
N GLU A 254 0.60 -28.18 -9.92
CA GLU A 254 0.40 -29.60 -9.68
C GLU A 254 0.73 -29.92 -8.21
N ALA A 255 -0.18 -30.63 -7.55
CA ALA A 255 0.02 -31.25 -6.25
C ALA A 255 -0.56 -32.68 -6.26
N PRO A 256 -0.07 -33.59 -5.39
CA PRO A 256 -0.45 -35.01 -5.45
C PRO A 256 -1.96 -35.28 -5.38
N GLU A 257 -2.71 -34.45 -4.65
CA GLU A 257 -4.14 -34.64 -4.40
C GLU A 257 -5.03 -33.67 -5.19
N GLN A 258 -4.47 -32.56 -5.68
CA GLN A 258 -5.24 -31.50 -6.31
C GLN A 258 -4.37 -30.68 -7.26
N THR A 259 -4.86 -30.49 -8.48
CA THR A 259 -4.31 -29.49 -9.41
C THR A 259 -5.01 -28.16 -9.20
N HIS A 260 -4.25 -27.10 -8.95
CA HIS A 260 -4.77 -25.75 -8.91
C HIS A 260 -4.44 -25.04 -10.22
N VAL A 261 -5.46 -24.56 -10.91
CA VAL A 261 -5.32 -23.78 -12.14
C VAL A 261 -5.70 -22.34 -11.83
N ILE A 262 -4.77 -21.41 -12.05
CA ILE A 262 -5.01 -19.98 -11.90
C ILE A 262 -5.00 -19.35 -13.29
N LYS A 263 -6.14 -18.85 -13.74
CA LYS A 263 -6.26 -18.21 -15.04
C LYS A 263 -5.62 -16.82 -15.01
N ILE A 264 -4.67 -16.58 -15.89
CA ILE A 264 -3.98 -15.30 -16.01
C ILE A 264 -4.77 -14.39 -16.96
N ILE A 265 -5.15 -13.23 -16.44
CA ILE A 265 -5.86 -12.19 -17.16
C ILE A 265 -4.86 -11.12 -17.57
N GLN A 266 -4.75 -10.92 -18.87
CA GLN A 266 -3.97 -9.87 -19.50
C GLN A 266 -4.86 -8.66 -19.82
N GLY A 267 -4.28 -7.47 -19.79
CA GLY A 267 -4.92 -6.24 -20.23
C GLY A 267 -4.77 -6.02 -21.74
N PRO A 268 -4.97 -4.78 -22.23
CA PRO A 268 -4.89 -4.46 -23.64
C PRO A 268 -3.47 -4.69 -24.19
N PRO A 269 -3.32 -5.22 -25.42
CA PRO A 269 -4.38 -5.42 -26.41
C PRO A 269 -5.19 -6.71 -26.23
N TYR A 270 -4.77 -7.65 -25.38
CA TYR A 270 -5.38 -8.98 -25.27
C TYR A 270 -6.80 -8.97 -24.70
N SER A 271 -7.05 -8.14 -23.69
CA SER A 271 -8.40 -7.98 -23.13
C SER A 271 -8.65 -6.55 -22.64
N ARG A 272 -9.87 -6.05 -22.90
CA ARG A 272 -10.40 -4.81 -22.32
C ARG A 272 -11.52 -5.09 -21.32
N LYS A 273 -11.71 -6.35 -20.92
CA LYS A 273 -12.77 -6.73 -19.99
C LYS A 273 -12.43 -6.29 -18.57
N THR A 274 -13.33 -5.59 -17.92
CA THR A 274 -13.22 -5.28 -16.49
C THR A 274 -13.65 -6.49 -15.65
N PHE A 275 -12.95 -6.73 -14.55
CA PHE A 275 -13.24 -7.84 -13.64
C PHE A 275 -13.54 -7.25 -12.25
N LEU A 276 -14.77 -7.45 -11.74
CA LEU A 276 -15.17 -6.99 -10.41
C LEU A 276 -14.38 -7.67 -9.27
N SER A 277 -13.71 -8.78 -9.57
CA SER A 277 -12.81 -9.48 -8.66
C SER A 277 -11.39 -8.90 -8.63
N ALA A 278 -11.09 -7.93 -9.50
CA ALA A 278 -9.83 -7.19 -9.48
C ALA A 278 -9.78 -6.30 -8.24
N GLU A 279 -8.79 -6.53 -7.37
CA GLU A 279 -8.63 -5.76 -6.14
C GLU A 279 -7.83 -4.46 -6.39
N THR A 280 -8.49 -3.47 -6.99
CA THR A 280 -7.92 -2.15 -7.33
C THR A 280 -8.04 -1.12 -6.19
N GLY A 281 -7.35 0.02 -6.34
CA GLY A 281 -7.37 1.17 -5.44
C GLY A 281 -6.22 1.21 -4.44
N SER A 282 -6.35 2.07 -3.43
CA SER A 282 -5.38 2.18 -2.33
C SER A 282 -5.47 0.96 -1.41
N ARG A 283 -4.31 0.35 -1.16
CA ARG A 283 -4.16 -0.90 -0.43
C ARG A 283 -3.04 -0.77 0.62
N ARG A 284 -3.03 -1.69 1.59
CA ARG A 284 -1.93 -1.86 2.53
C ARG A 284 -1.66 -3.35 2.73
N LEU A 285 -0.40 -3.71 2.92
CA LEU A 285 -0.08 -5.10 3.29
C LEU A 285 -0.75 -5.41 4.64
N GLY A 286 -1.59 -6.44 4.66
CA GLY A 286 -2.41 -6.79 5.82
C GLY A 286 -3.76 -6.07 5.93
N ASP A 287 -4.22 -5.38 4.88
CA ASP A 287 -5.58 -4.82 4.85
C ASP A 287 -6.69 -5.90 4.79
N SER A 288 -7.95 -5.45 4.77
CA SER A 288 -9.11 -6.35 4.78
C SER A 288 -9.28 -7.20 3.52
N GLN A 289 -8.58 -6.88 2.44
CA GLN A 289 -8.56 -7.66 1.20
C GLN A 289 -7.34 -8.59 1.13
N CYS A 290 -6.31 -8.37 1.95
CA CYS A 290 -5.21 -9.31 2.14
C CYS A 290 -5.64 -10.53 2.96
N TRP A 291 -4.95 -11.65 2.76
CA TRP A 291 -4.95 -12.75 3.72
C TRP A 291 -3.58 -12.85 4.38
N THR A 292 -3.57 -12.62 5.69
CA THR A 292 -2.36 -12.70 6.52
C THR A 292 -2.44 -13.90 7.46
N ILE A 293 -1.36 -14.67 7.52
CA ILE A 293 -1.16 -15.77 8.46
C ILE A 293 0.01 -15.39 9.37
N PRO A 294 -0.20 -15.16 10.67
CA PRO A 294 0.89 -14.86 11.59
C PRO A 294 1.72 -16.10 11.92
N ARG A 295 3.03 -15.95 12.10
CA ARG A 295 3.92 -17.01 12.61
C ARG A 295 3.68 -17.29 14.09
N VAL A 296 3.40 -16.24 14.88
CA VAL A 296 3.30 -16.35 16.34
C VAL A 296 1.91 -16.83 16.73
N THR A 297 1.90 -17.97 17.42
CA THR A 297 0.74 -18.65 17.99
C THR A 297 0.23 -17.90 19.22
N TYR A 298 -0.57 -16.86 19.02
CA TYR A 298 -1.42 -16.35 20.08
C TYR A 298 -2.58 -17.32 20.34
N ASP A 299 -3.17 -17.16 21.52
CA ASP A 299 -4.48 -17.72 21.85
C ASP A 299 -5.44 -17.53 20.66
N PRO A 300 -6.05 -18.60 20.11
CA PRO A 300 -7.00 -18.51 19.00
C PRO A 300 -8.19 -17.57 19.27
N MET A 301 -8.41 -17.20 20.54
CA MET A 301 -9.41 -16.23 20.96
C MET A 301 -8.96 -14.77 20.87
N ARG A 302 -7.66 -14.52 20.82
CA ARG A 302 -7.09 -13.18 20.67
C ARG A 302 -6.67 -13.01 19.22
N PRO A 303 -7.53 -12.43 18.36
CA PRO A 303 -7.12 -12.16 16.99
C PRO A 303 -5.84 -11.32 17.03
N PRO A 304 -4.85 -11.60 16.16
CA PRO A 304 -3.66 -10.79 16.10
C PRO A 304 -4.07 -9.34 15.83
N THR A 305 -3.41 -8.40 16.52
CA THR A 305 -3.59 -6.98 16.22
C THR A 305 -3.23 -6.78 14.74
N PRO A 306 -4.14 -6.22 13.92
CA PRO A 306 -3.85 -6.00 12.51
C PRO A 306 -2.58 -5.15 12.39
N ARG A 307 -1.51 -5.71 11.83
CA ARG A 307 -0.33 -4.94 11.48
C ARG A 307 -0.65 -4.19 10.20
N GLN A 308 -0.55 -2.86 10.26
CA GLN A 308 -0.59 -2.05 9.05
C GLN A 308 0.79 -2.12 8.40
N GLY A 309 0.93 -2.98 7.40
CA GLY A 309 2.13 -3.01 6.57
C GLY A 309 2.17 -1.85 5.58
N SER A 310 3.17 -1.87 4.70
CA SER A 310 3.40 -0.80 3.73
C SER A 310 2.17 -0.56 2.84
N ALA A 311 1.90 0.72 2.57
CA ALA A 311 0.84 1.12 1.65
C ALA A 311 1.30 0.99 0.19
N PHE A 312 0.35 0.72 -0.71
CA PHE A 312 0.54 0.68 -2.15
C PHE A 312 -0.77 0.98 -2.87
N GLU A 313 -0.71 1.19 -4.18
CA GLU A 313 -1.90 1.45 -5.00
C GLU A 313 -1.94 0.47 -6.17
N VAL A 314 -3.11 -0.14 -6.38
CA VAL A 314 -3.35 -1.09 -7.46
C VAL A 314 -4.21 -0.43 -8.52
N LEU A 315 -3.66 -0.20 -9.69
CA LEU A 315 -4.32 0.44 -10.81
C LEU A 315 -4.64 -0.62 -11.86
N ASP A 316 -5.86 -0.66 -12.39
CA ASP A 316 -6.14 -1.49 -13.56
C ASP A 316 -5.70 -0.81 -14.86
N PHE A 317 -5.87 -1.50 -15.99
CA PHE A 317 -5.53 -1.00 -17.32
C PHE A 317 -6.38 0.20 -17.77
N ASN A 318 -7.55 0.44 -17.16
CA ASN A 318 -8.30 1.67 -17.42
C ASN A 318 -7.63 2.83 -16.68
N MET A 319 -7.16 2.57 -15.45
CA MET A 319 -6.43 3.50 -14.59
C MET A 319 -5.02 3.85 -15.11
N VAL A 320 -4.37 2.94 -15.82
CA VAL A 320 -3.08 3.14 -16.47
C VAL A 320 -3.21 2.64 -17.89
N ARG A 321 -3.41 3.53 -18.86
CA ARG A 321 -3.37 3.19 -20.30
C ARG A 321 -1.99 2.58 -20.60
N ASP A 322 -1.93 1.25 -20.61
CA ASP A 322 -0.76 0.45 -21.00
C ASP A 322 -1.20 -0.42 -22.18
N ASP A 323 -0.45 -0.35 -23.26
CA ASP A 323 -0.69 -1.07 -24.52
C ASP A 323 0.10 -2.39 -24.57
N ARG A 324 0.57 -2.88 -23.42
CA ARG A 324 1.60 -3.93 -23.31
C ARG A 324 1.12 -5.24 -22.66
N GLY A 325 -0.18 -5.47 -22.64
CA GLY A 325 -0.80 -6.67 -22.07
C GLY A 325 -0.90 -6.71 -20.55
N THR A 326 -0.42 -5.68 -19.86
CA THR A 326 -0.57 -5.52 -18.42
C THR A 326 -2.03 -5.30 -18.05
N TYR A 327 -2.56 -6.06 -17.10
CA TYR A 327 -3.90 -5.80 -16.56
C TYR A 327 -3.87 -4.89 -15.32
N MET A 328 -2.95 -5.13 -14.39
CA MET A 328 -2.77 -4.27 -13.21
C MET A 328 -1.36 -3.68 -13.16
N SER A 329 -1.25 -2.46 -12.68
CA SER A 329 0.01 -1.86 -12.28
C SER A 329 -0.03 -1.60 -10.78
N ILE A 330 1.04 -1.94 -10.08
CA ILE A 330 1.18 -1.61 -8.66
C ILE A 330 2.11 -0.41 -8.56
N GLY A 331 1.57 0.69 -8.06
CA GLY A 331 2.27 1.94 -7.86
C GLY A 331 2.56 2.21 -6.40
N GLU A 332 3.53 3.08 -6.16
CA GLU A 332 3.69 3.69 -4.85
C GLU A 332 2.43 4.47 -4.48
N PRO A 333 1.98 4.35 -3.22
CA PRO A 333 0.80 5.05 -2.77
C PRO A 333 1.05 6.55 -2.96
N PHE A 334 0.04 7.28 -3.46
CA PHE A 334 0.06 8.74 -3.68
C PHE A 334 0.91 9.24 -4.87
N VAL A 335 1.96 8.53 -5.30
CA VAL A 335 2.74 8.87 -6.51
C VAL A 335 1.98 8.53 -7.78
N TRP A 336 1.41 7.33 -7.80
CA TRP A 336 0.64 6.81 -8.94
C TRP A 336 -0.85 7.03 -8.80
N SER A 337 -1.29 7.64 -7.69
CA SER A 337 -2.69 7.99 -7.53
C SER A 337 -3.14 8.67 -8.79
N SER A 338 -4.25 8.19 -9.33
CA SER A 338 -4.91 8.74 -10.51
C SER A 338 -5.00 10.28 -10.47
N ARG A 339 -4.89 10.89 -9.28
CA ARG A 339 -4.74 12.33 -9.03
C ARG A 339 -3.48 12.99 -9.63
N TYR A 340 -2.35 12.30 -9.73
CA TYR A 340 -1.06 12.85 -10.19
C TYR A 340 -0.63 12.37 -11.57
N TYR A 341 -0.90 11.10 -11.92
CA TYR A 341 -0.46 10.53 -13.19
C TYR A 341 -1.29 11.03 -14.39
N TYR A 342 -2.59 11.30 -14.20
CA TYR A 342 -3.47 11.77 -15.27
C TYR A 342 -3.39 13.26 -15.58
N ALA A 343 -2.97 14.09 -14.62
CA ALA A 343 -2.79 15.52 -14.85
C ALA A 343 -1.68 15.84 -15.86
N ASN A 344 -0.69 14.95 -16.01
CA ASN A 344 0.52 15.22 -16.78
C ASN A 344 0.56 14.55 -18.16
N ARG A 345 -0.49 13.81 -18.60
CA ARG A 345 -0.40 13.04 -19.87
C ARG A 345 -1.68 12.80 -20.68
N ILE A 346 -2.77 13.53 -20.47
CA ILE A 346 -4.01 13.35 -21.25
C ILE A 346 -4.23 14.51 -22.22
N GLU A 347 -4.50 14.17 -23.49
CA GLU A 347 -5.06 15.10 -24.49
C GLU A 347 -6.47 15.57 -24.10
N PRO A 348 -6.88 16.81 -24.44
CA PRO A 348 -7.99 17.52 -23.78
C PRO A 348 -9.36 16.83 -23.71
N GLU A 349 -9.59 15.79 -24.50
CA GLU A 349 -10.91 15.21 -24.79
C GLU A 349 -11.38 14.18 -23.74
N ASP A 350 -10.48 13.61 -22.92
CA ASP A 350 -10.76 12.46 -22.03
C ASP A 350 -10.69 12.77 -20.50
N ARG A 351 -10.72 14.05 -20.10
CA ARG A 351 -10.48 14.47 -18.71
C ARG A 351 -11.67 14.30 -17.75
N ASP A 352 -12.89 14.36 -18.23
CA ASP A 352 -14.07 14.49 -17.35
C ASP A 352 -14.52 13.17 -16.70
N ASP A 353 -14.39 12.04 -17.38
CA ASP A 353 -14.87 10.74 -16.85
C ASP A 353 -13.99 10.18 -15.72
N ASN A 354 -12.70 10.51 -15.70
CA ASN A 354 -11.74 9.98 -14.74
C ASN A 354 -11.68 10.79 -13.43
N LEU A 355 -11.97 12.10 -13.50
CA LEU A 355 -12.11 12.96 -12.30
C LEU A 355 -13.32 12.51 -11.46
N MET A 356 -14.41 12.13 -12.12
CA MET A 356 -15.65 11.64 -11.48
C MET A 356 -15.46 10.34 -10.71
N TYR A 357 -14.57 9.45 -11.14
CA TYR A 357 -14.27 8.19 -10.43
C TYR A 357 -13.52 8.41 -9.11
N ILE A 358 -12.56 9.35 -9.11
CA ILE A 358 -11.74 9.71 -7.94
C ILE A 358 -12.58 10.34 -6.83
N LEU A 359 -13.53 11.21 -7.21
CA LEU A 359 -14.37 11.91 -6.26
C LEU A 359 -15.45 11.00 -5.66
N ARG A 360 -16.07 10.12 -6.46
CA ARG A 360 -17.03 9.10 -5.97
C ARG A 360 -16.46 8.21 -4.86
N THR A 361 -15.19 7.84 -4.96
CA THR A 361 -14.54 6.95 -3.99
C THR A 361 -14.29 7.65 -2.65
N ALA A 362 -13.83 8.91 -2.67
CA ALA A 362 -13.64 9.72 -1.46
C ALA A 362 -14.97 10.07 -0.76
N CYS A 363 -16.02 10.38 -1.54
CA CYS A 363 -17.36 10.66 -1.02
C CYS A 363 -18.00 9.43 -0.35
N SER A 364 -17.70 8.22 -0.79
CA SER A 364 -18.24 6.99 -0.18
C SER A 364 -17.80 6.81 1.28
N CYS A 365 -16.58 7.25 1.62
CA CYS A 365 -16.04 7.23 2.97
C CYS A 365 -16.72 8.28 3.87
N ILE A 366 -16.94 9.49 3.34
CA ILE A 366 -17.61 10.59 4.07
C ILE A 366 -19.11 10.30 4.27
N LYS A 367 -19.77 9.70 3.27
CA LYS A 367 -21.18 9.31 3.33
C LYS A 367 -21.43 8.18 4.33
N LYS A 368 -20.45 7.29 4.52
CA LYS A 368 -20.49 6.26 5.57
C LYS A 368 -20.41 6.89 6.96
N ASP A 369 -19.47 7.82 7.18
CA ASP A 369 -19.32 8.53 8.45
C ASP A 369 -20.56 9.39 8.79
N TYR A 370 -21.16 10.04 7.79
CA TYR A 370 -22.40 10.81 7.96
C TYR A 370 -23.64 9.93 8.24
N ARG A 371 -23.75 8.76 7.60
CA ARG A 371 -24.83 7.79 7.86
C ARG A 371 -24.73 7.14 9.23
N ASP A 372 -23.51 6.85 9.68
CA ASP A 372 -23.28 6.24 10.99
C ASP A 372 -23.60 7.25 12.12
N ARG A 373 -23.47 8.56 11.87
CA ARG A 373 -23.87 9.64 12.78
C ARG A 373 -25.36 9.99 12.78
N THR A 374 -26.06 9.78 11.66
CA THR A 374 -27.51 10.07 11.56
C THR A 374 -28.39 8.91 12.02
N LYS A 375 -27.88 7.68 12.05
CA LYS A 375 -28.60 6.52 12.61
C LYS A 375 -28.64 6.48 14.14
N SER A 376 -27.81 7.27 14.83
CA SER A 376 -27.73 7.31 16.30
C SER A 376 -28.54 8.44 16.94
N SER A 377 -29.31 9.23 16.18
CA SER A 377 -30.17 10.29 16.73
C SER A 377 -31.59 10.22 16.15
N PRO A 378 -32.65 10.08 16.99
CA PRO A 378 -34.01 9.85 16.51
C PRO A 378 -34.86 11.12 16.27
N HIS A 379 -34.29 12.34 16.28
CA HIS A 379 -35.08 13.56 16.05
C HIS A 379 -34.42 14.60 15.11
N PRO A 380 -35.21 15.31 14.29
CA PRO A 380 -34.72 16.41 13.44
C PRO A 380 -34.30 17.60 14.32
N LEU A 381 -33.09 18.11 14.09
CA LEU A 381 -32.45 19.15 14.90
C LEU A 381 -33.06 20.54 14.65
N GLU A 382 -33.76 21.09 15.65
CA GLU A 382 -33.66 22.51 15.99
C GLU A 382 -32.46 22.70 16.94
N LEU A 383 -31.59 23.66 16.64
CA LEU A 383 -30.49 24.06 17.54
C LEU A 383 -31.08 24.75 18.79
N PRO A 384 -30.59 24.44 20.00
CA PRO A 384 -29.76 25.46 20.64
C PRO A 384 -28.64 24.98 21.58
N ALA A 385 -27.66 25.89 21.69
CA ALA A 385 -26.85 26.32 22.84
C ALA A 385 -26.50 25.36 24.00
N THR A 386 -25.22 25.47 24.38
CA THR A 386 -24.53 25.05 25.61
C THR A 386 -23.87 23.67 25.63
N MET A 387 -22.53 23.73 25.73
CA MET A 387 -21.62 22.64 26.04
C MET A 387 -21.87 22.09 27.44
N HIS A 388 -21.77 20.77 27.60
CA HIS A 388 -21.06 20.18 28.73
C HIS A 388 -20.21 18.98 28.28
N THR A 389 -19.04 18.91 28.91
CA THR A 389 -17.91 17.99 28.73
C THR A 389 -18.23 16.55 29.15
N THR A 390 -17.77 15.56 28.37
CA THR A 390 -17.38 14.24 28.89
C THR A 390 -16.32 13.57 28.01
N HIS A 391 -15.29 13.03 28.68
CA HIS A 391 -14.13 12.30 28.19
C HIS A 391 -14.48 11.05 27.35
N TRP A 392 -13.71 10.78 26.28
CA TRP A 392 -13.40 9.42 25.80
C TRP A 392 -12.05 9.40 25.06
N GLU A 393 -11.12 8.63 25.62
CA GLU A 393 -9.86 8.18 25.00
C GLU A 393 -10.13 6.95 24.10
N ASP A 394 -9.22 6.71 23.15
CA ASP A 394 -9.04 5.53 22.28
C ASP A 394 -9.86 5.38 20.97
N LEU A 395 -9.22 5.65 19.81
CA LEU A 395 -9.10 4.79 18.59
C LEU A 395 -8.27 5.53 17.48
N PRO A 396 -7.64 4.80 16.53
CA PRO A 396 -6.25 5.05 16.13
C PRO A 396 -6.02 5.94 14.88
N SER A 397 -4.85 6.56 14.91
CA SER A 397 -4.20 7.47 13.95
C SER A 397 -4.18 7.02 12.48
N LEU A 398 -4.64 7.90 11.58
CA LEU A 398 -4.37 7.90 10.15
C LEU A 398 -3.68 9.23 9.78
N ILE A 399 -2.36 9.15 9.54
CA ILE A 399 -1.45 10.19 9.03
C ILE A 399 -1.86 11.64 9.39
N GLU A 400 -1.58 12.00 10.63
CA GLU A 400 -1.30 13.36 11.04
C GLU A 400 0.14 13.70 10.66
N HIS A 401 0.41 14.91 10.15
CA HIS A 401 1.70 15.53 10.48
C HIS A 401 1.62 15.87 11.96
N LYS A 402 2.37 15.12 12.78
CA LYS A 402 2.34 15.30 14.23
C LYS A 402 2.91 16.68 14.57
N PRO A 403 2.28 17.46 15.47
CA PRO A 403 2.79 18.78 15.88
C PRO A 403 4.23 18.78 16.44
N GLY A 404 4.77 17.61 16.83
CA GLY A 404 6.17 17.45 17.22
C GLY A 404 7.19 17.34 16.07
N GLN A 405 6.76 17.16 14.81
CA GLN A 405 7.67 17.21 13.66
C GLN A 405 8.12 18.64 13.38
N SER A 406 7.30 19.67 13.65
CA SER A 406 7.63 21.07 13.42
C SER A 406 8.89 21.54 14.18
N GLU A 407 9.11 21.08 15.42
CA GLU A 407 10.30 21.48 16.20
C GLU A 407 11.56 20.75 15.75
N ALA A 408 11.49 19.43 15.51
CA ALA A 408 12.60 18.67 14.94
C ALA A 408 12.96 19.12 13.52
N PHE A 409 11.95 19.53 12.75
CA PHE A 409 12.08 20.13 11.42
C PHE A 409 12.76 21.51 11.49
N LYS A 410 12.33 22.38 12.41
CA LYS A 410 12.94 23.70 12.65
C LYS A 410 14.40 23.60 13.14
N ALA A 411 14.77 22.50 13.79
CA ALA A 411 16.14 22.27 14.25
C ALA A 411 17.14 21.98 13.11
N VAL A 412 16.67 21.48 11.97
CA VAL A 412 17.52 21.11 10.81
C VAL A 412 17.31 22.05 9.62
N ALA A 413 16.18 22.76 9.56
CA ALA A 413 15.83 23.63 8.43
C ALA A 413 16.31 25.08 8.64
N LYS A 414 16.99 25.65 7.63
CA LYS A 414 17.40 27.06 7.65
C LYS A 414 16.25 27.92 7.14
N LYS A 415 15.76 28.88 7.94
CA LYS A 415 14.80 29.89 7.45
C LYS A 415 15.48 30.75 6.38
N VAL A 416 14.92 30.79 5.17
CA VAL A 416 15.59 31.45 4.03
C VAL A 416 14.87 32.72 3.61
N LYS A 417 13.54 32.76 3.63
CA LYS A 417 12.76 33.93 3.20
C LYS A 417 11.36 33.94 3.79
N HIS A 418 10.65 35.06 3.61
CA HIS A 418 9.20 35.11 3.75
C HIS A 418 8.58 35.17 2.36
N LEU A 419 7.50 34.43 2.16
CA LEU A 419 6.74 34.35 0.92
C LEU A 419 5.40 35.03 1.10
N GLU A 420 5.02 35.90 0.17
CA GLU A 420 3.67 36.43 0.13
C GLU A 420 2.73 35.39 -0.49
N VAL A 421 1.88 34.82 0.35
CA VAL A 421 0.84 33.84 0.02
C VAL A 421 -0.53 34.50 0.17
N ILE A 422 -1.54 33.99 -0.53
CA ILE A 422 -2.92 34.38 -0.26
C ILE A 422 -3.43 33.49 0.87
N SER A 423 -3.94 34.09 1.93
CA SER A 423 -4.62 33.40 3.01
C SER A 423 -6.06 33.86 3.09
N VAL A 424 -6.97 32.91 3.16
CA VAL A 424 -8.40 33.15 3.28
C VAL A 424 -8.83 32.55 4.62
N TYR A 425 -8.85 33.42 5.63
CA TYR A 425 -9.23 33.05 6.99
C TYR A 425 -10.73 32.99 7.16
N HIS A 426 -11.17 32.23 8.15
CA HIS A 426 -12.58 32.05 8.41
C HIS A 426 -13.29 33.31 8.96
N ASP A 427 -12.55 34.14 9.68
CA ASP A 427 -13.01 35.35 10.37
C ASP A 427 -12.79 36.64 9.57
N VAL A 428 -12.21 36.55 8.37
CA VAL A 428 -11.92 37.71 7.52
C VAL A 428 -12.78 37.66 6.25
N PRO A 429 -13.47 38.77 5.87
CA PRO A 429 -14.38 38.78 4.72
C PRO A 429 -13.68 38.77 3.37
N ASP A 430 -12.42 39.18 3.31
CA ASP A 430 -11.64 39.33 2.09
C ASP A 430 -10.31 38.54 2.17
N PRO A 431 -9.81 38.00 1.04
CA PRO A 431 -8.51 37.33 0.99
C PRO A 431 -7.39 38.29 1.41
N LEU A 432 -6.49 37.83 2.29
CA LEU A 432 -5.35 38.59 2.77
C LEU A 432 -4.06 38.09 2.15
N VAL A 433 -3.16 39.01 1.78
CA VAL A 433 -1.78 38.64 1.45
C VAL A 433 -1.00 38.51 2.76
N PHE A 434 -0.57 37.30 3.06
CA PHE A 434 0.16 36.96 4.27
C PHE A 434 1.62 36.61 3.97
N LYS A 435 2.54 36.94 4.88
CA LYS A 435 3.96 36.58 4.77
C LYS A 435 4.24 35.25 5.48
N ALA A 436 4.15 34.15 4.74
CA ALA A 436 4.45 32.82 5.27
C ALA A 436 5.97 32.57 5.30
N PRO A 437 6.54 32.06 6.41
CA PRO A 437 7.95 31.70 6.47
C PRO A 437 8.22 30.49 5.57
N VAL A 438 9.32 30.56 4.81
CA VAL A 438 9.80 29.47 3.96
C VAL A 438 11.14 28.99 4.48
N TYR A 439 11.21 27.69 4.69
CA TYR A 439 12.40 26.98 5.13
C TYR A 439 13.01 26.23 3.96
N VAL A 440 14.33 26.18 3.93
CA VAL A 440 15.05 25.25 3.06
C VAL A 440 15.46 24.06 3.89
N VAL A 441 15.04 22.90 3.42
CA VAL A 441 15.46 21.61 3.95
C VAL A 441 16.51 21.06 2.98
N GLU A 442 17.70 20.81 3.49
CA GLU A 442 18.77 20.15 2.76
C GLU A 442 18.82 18.70 3.24
N ASP A 443 18.48 17.77 2.34
CA ASP A 443 18.55 16.33 2.57
C ASP A 443 19.55 15.72 1.57
N GLY A 444 20.81 15.68 1.99
CA GLY A 444 21.94 15.34 1.12
C GLY A 444 22.12 16.35 -0.02
N ALA A 445 22.05 15.88 -1.27
CA ALA A 445 22.13 16.74 -2.45
C ALA A 445 20.79 17.41 -2.81
N ASN A 446 19.69 17.06 -2.13
CA ASN A 446 18.37 17.61 -2.42
C ASN A 446 18.11 18.84 -1.57
N ARG A 447 17.75 19.94 -2.26
CA ARG A 447 17.30 21.17 -1.62
C ARG A 447 15.80 21.35 -1.87
N THR A 448 15.00 21.41 -0.83
CA THR A 448 13.55 21.64 -0.91
C THR A 448 13.14 22.88 -0.14
N GLU A 449 12.30 23.73 -0.75
CA GLU A 449 11.62 24.81 -0.04
C GLU A 449 10.28 24.32 0.52
N GLU A 450 10.05 24.53 1.81
CA GLU A 450 8.81 24.20 2.50
C GLU A 450 8.21 25.44 3.17
N ILE A 451 6.90 25.62 3.02
CA ILE A 451 6.16 26.72 3.62
C ILE A 451 5.60 26.23 4.95
N ASP A 452 5.98 26.87 6.06
CA ASP A 452 5.42 26.55 7.38
C ASP A 452 4.09 27.28 7.53
N LEU A 453 3.01 26.51 7.37
CA LEU A 453 1.63 26.95 7.54
C LEU A 453 0.99 26.32 8.80
N GLU A 454 1.68 25.39 9.46
CA GLU A 454 1.10 24.55 10.52
C GLU A 454 0.74 25.39 11.75
N GLN A 455 1.65 26.23 12.22
CA GLN A 455 1.42 26.98 13.47
C GLN A 455 0.44 28.16 13.30
N SER A 456 0.29 28.68 12.07
CA SER A 456 -0.46 29.92 11.83
C SER A 456 -1.81 29.70 11.15
N HIS A 457 -1.95 28.65 10.33
CA HIS A 457 -3.12 28.47 9.47
C HIS A 457 -3.76 27.09 9.61
N PHE A 458 -2.96 26.06 9.90
CA PHE A 458 -3.39 24.67 9.89
C PHE A 458 -2.85 23.91 11.11
N PRO A 459 -3.33 24.23 12.33
CA PRO A 459 -2.83 23.61 13.57
C PRO A 459 -3.04 22.09 13.62
N ASN A 460 -3.91 21.57 12.76
CA ASN A 460 -4.24 20.15 12.63
C ASN A 460 -3.67 19.53 11.34
N GLY A 461 -2.70 20.18 10.70
CA GLY A 461 -2.17 19.80 9.39
C GLY A 461 -3.03 20.30 8.22
N SER A 462 -2.53 20.16 7.00
CA SER A 462 -3.21 20.62 5.77
C SER A 462 -3.17 19.57 4.66
N ILE A 463 -4.17 19.61 3.77
CA ILE A 463 -4.14 18.91 2.48
C ILE A 463 -3.68 19.91 1.43
N SER A 464 -2.65 19.56 0.67
CA SER A 464 -2.13 20.42 -0.40
C SER A 464 -2.42 19.83 -1.78
N ILE A 465 -2.89 20.64 -2.72
CA ILE A 465 -3.25 20.23 -4.08
C ILE A 465 -2.64 21.23 -5.09
N PRO A 466 -1.95 20.77 -6.15
CA PRO A 466 -1.47 21.66 -7.19
C PRO A 466 -2.62 22.10 -8.12
N MET A 467 -2.61 23.38 -8.48
CA MET A 467 -3.47 23.97 -9.50
C MET A 467 -2.58 24.46 -10.64
N CYS A 468 -2.59 23.73 -11.76
CA CYS A 468 -1.78 24.01 -12.95
C CYS A 468 -2.62 24.51 -14.13
N GLU A 469 -3.95 24.56 -14.03
CA GLU A 469 -4.86 24.84 -15.15
C GLU A 469 -6.09 25.66 -14.74
N TYR A 470 -6.68 26.35 -15.72
CA TYR A 470 -7.94 27.07 -15.56
C TYR A 470 -9.11 26.08 -15.34
N PRO A 471 -9.86 26.17 -14.22
CA PRO A 471 -10.87 25.16 -13.85
C PRO A 471 -12.00 24.96 -14.87
N VAL A 472 -12.32 26.02 -15.64
CA VAL A 472 -13.42 26.05 -16.62
C VAL A 472 -12.96 25.65 -18.03
N VAL A 473 -11.74 26.02 -18.40
CA VAL A 473 -11.25 25.93 -19.79
C VAL A 473 -10.18 24.84 -19.97
N GLY A 474 -9.65 24.28 -18.87
CA GLY A 474 -8.61 23.25 -18.89
C GLY A 474 -7.27 23.72 -19.48
N ARG A 475 -7.10 25.03 -19.74
CA ARG A 475 -5.85 25.57 -20.28
C ARG A 475 -4.79 25.68 -19.18
N PRO A 476 -3.50 25.50 -19.51
CA PRO A 476 -2.40 25.73 -18.56
C PRO A 476 -2.43 27.15 -17.99
N LEU A 477 -2.14 27.25 -16.69
CA LEU A 477 -1.93 28.54 -16.03
C LEU A 477 -0.56 29.12 -16.37
N PRO A 478 -0.44 30.46 -16.39
CA PRO A 478 0.86 31.09 -16.56
C PRO A 478 1.78 30.86 -15.37
N PHE A 479 1.26 30.37 -14.23
CA PHE A 479 2.01 29.94 -13.05
C PHE A 479 1.34 28.74 -12.40
N VAL A 480 2.14 27.85 -11.79
CA VAL A 480 1.60 26.75 -10.98
C VAL A 480 1.37 27.26 -9.56
N TYR A 481 0.19 26.96 -9.02
CA TYR A 481 -0.16 27.27 -7.64
C TYR A 481 -0.28 25.99 -6.81
N ARG A 482 -0.08 26.11 -5.51
CA ARG A 482 -0.38 25.08 -4.52
C ARG A 482 -1.44 25.62 -3.58
N VAL A 483 -2.57 24.92 -3.51
CA VAL A 483 -3.70 25.25 -2.65
C VAL A 483 -3.67 24.32 -1.44
N PHE A 484 -3.63 24.89 -0.25
CA PHE A 484 -3.67 24.20 1.02
C PHE A 484 -5.05 24.39 1.66
N VAL A 485 -5.66 23.31 2.14
CA VAL A 485 -6.99 23.30 2.77
C VAL A 485 -6.96 22.49 4.06
N ASP A 486 -7.85 22.81 5.00
CA ASP A 486 -8.00 22.04 6.24
C ASP A 486 -8.47 20.59 5.98
N PRO A 487 -7.91 19.57 6.66
CA PRO A 487 -8.25 18.17 6.46
C PRO A 487 -9.59 17.73 7.07
N GLY A 488 -10.33 18.61 7.75
CA GLY A 488 -11.70 18.36 8.24
C GLY A 488 -11.88 17.34 9.37
N ASN A 489 -10.84 16.60 9.78
CA ASN A 489 -10.99 15.37 10.56
C ASN A 489 -10.93 15.52 12.10
N LEU A 490 -10.47 16.64 12.66
CA LEU A 490 -10.14 16.71 14.10
C LEU A 490 -11.03 17.64 14.96
N LYS A 491 -11.85 18.47 14.31
CA LYS A 491 -12.98 19.29 14.82
C LYS A 491 -13.48 20.08 13.60
N PRO A 492 -14.80 20.29 13.40
CA PRO A 492 -15.25 21.07 12.26
C PRO A 492 -14.63 22.47 12.36
N PRO A 493 -13.78 22.87 11.40
CA PRO A 493 -13.23 24.21 11.43
C PRO A 493 -14.35 25.24 11.24
N PRO A 494 -14.17 26.48 11.70
CA PRO A 494 -15.17 27.53 11.55
C PRO A 494 -15.54 27.78 10.08
N LEU A 495 -16.77 28.26 9.86
CA LEU A 495 -17.27 28.64 8.53
C LEU A 495 -16.42 29.77 7.97
N ASN A 496 -15.81 29.52 6.82
CA ASN A 496 -15.05 30.50 6.09
C ASN A 496 -15.96 31.33 5.20
N GLN A 497 -16.34 32.52 5.68
CA GLN A 497 -17.32 33.36 4.99
C GLN A 497 -16.82 33.85 3.63
N ALA A 498 -15.53 34.16 3.50
CA ALA A 498 -14.94 34.62 2.24
C ALA A 498 -14.99 33.52 1.17
N VAL A 499 -14.54 32.30 1.50
CA VAL A 499 -14.65 31.15 0.58
C VAL A 499 -16.12 30.80 0.34
N ALA A 500 -16.95 30.81 1.38
CA ALA A 500 -18.35 30.44 1.24
C ALA A 500 -19.12 31.40 0.34
N LYS A 501 -18.83 32.70 0.42
CA LYS A 501 -19.38 33.73 -0.46
C LYS A 501 -18.88 33.56 -1.90
N ALA A 502 -17.59 33.31 -2.08
CA ALA A 502 -16.98 33.16 -3.40
C ALA A 502 -17.46 31.89 -4.12
N VAL A 503 -17.62 30.79 -3.39
CA VAL A 503 -18.07 29.50 -3.90
C VAL A 503 -19.61 29.38 -3.92
N GLN A 504 -20.32 30.28 -3.22
CA GLN A 504 -21.76 30.24 -2.97
C GLN A 504 -22.21 28.94 -2.27
N ARG A 505 -21.38 28.39 -1.38
CA ARG A 505 -21.58 27.13 -0.63
C ARG A 505 -20.94 27.22 0.75
N PRO A 506 -21.44 26.54 1.79
CA PRO A 506 -20.77 26.50 3.09
C PRO A 506 -19.37 25.86 2.96
N TRP A 507 -18.32 26.57 3.38
CA TRP A 507 -16.95 26.04 3.40
C TRP A 507 -16.38 26.13 4.81
N LEU A 508 -15.88 25.03 5.35
CA LEU A 508 -15.26 25.01 6.68
C LEU A 508 -13.73 25.00 6.54
N GLY A 509 -13.06 25.90 7.26
CA GLY A 509 -11.60 25.93 7.33
C GLY A 509 -10.90 26.92 6.40
N ASN A 510 -9.62 27.09 6.65
CA ASN A 510 -8.76 28.06 5.98
C ASN A 510 -8.35 27.54 4.59
N VAL A 511 -8.08 28.48 3.69
CA VAL A 511 -7.48 28.20 2.37
C VAL A 511 -6.23 29.06 2.22
N VAL A 512 -5.10 28.43 1.93
CA VAL A 512 -3.84 29.13 1.63
C VAL A 512 -3.38 28.81 0.22
N ILE A 513 -2.98 29.81 -0.54
CA ILE A 513 -2.53 29.67 -1.93
C ILE A 513 -1.09 30.19 -2.04
N ALA A 514 -0.20 29.32 -2.52
CA ALA A 514 1.20 29.66 -2.76
C ALA A 514 1.55 29.48 -4.24
N ARG A 515 2.43 30.32 -4.78
CA ARG A 515 2.86 30.27 -6.19
C ARG A 515 4.26 29.69 -6.32
N TYR A 516 4.45 28.75 -7.23
CA TYR A 516 5.79 28.28 -7.58
C TYR A 516 6.56 29.33 -8.38
N ALA A 517 7.89 29.32 -8.31
CA ALA A 517 8.74 30.31 -8.98
C ALA A 517 8.80 30.13 -10.51
N ARG A 518 8.47 28.94 -11.03
CA ARG A 518 8.63 28.57 -12.44
C ARG A 518 7.62 27.48 -12.83
N ASN A 519 7.11 27.56 -14.06
CA ASN A 519 6.01 26.71 -14.56
C ASN A 519 6.38 25.23 -14.73
N ASN A 520 7.65 24.95 -14.99
CA ASN A 520 8.16 23.60 -15.30
C ASN A 520 9.17 23.07 -14.27
N THR A 521 9.28 23.71 -13.10
CA THR A 521 10.23 23.22 -12.11
C THR A 521 9.55 22.11 -11.31
N PRO A 522 10.20 20.94 -11.12
CA PRO A 522 9.67 19.93 -10.21
C PRO A 522 9.33 20.61 -8.88
N ALA A 523 8.27 20.15 -8.20
CA ALA A 523 7.61 20.77 -7.03
C ALA A 523 8.50 21.06 -5.79
N ARG A 524 9.82 21.07 -5.95
CA ARG A 524 10.87 21.13 -4.95
C ARG A 524 11.68 22.41 -4.97
N LEU A 525 11.65 23.23 -6.03
CA LEU A 525 12.56 24.38 -6.14
C LEU A 525 11.82 25.68 -6.42
N GLY A 526 11.52 26.40 -5.33
CA GLY A 526 11.23 27.82 -5.34
C GLY A 526 9.75 28.16 -5.28
N TYR A 527 9.35 28.87 -4.22
CA TYR A 527 8.13 29.68 -4.23
C TYR A 527 8.44 31.14 -4.57
N SER A 528 7.47 31.83 -5.17
CA SER A 528 7.55 33.26 -5.51
C SER A 528 6.32 34.03 -5.01
N HIS A 529 6.51 35.32 -4.70
CA HIS A 529 5.47 36.20 -4.17
C HIS A 529 4.27 36.28 -5.11
N ILE A 530 3.06 36.11 -4.58
CA ILE A 530 1.84 36.44 -5.32
C ILE A 530 1.65 37.96 -5.27
N ALA A 531 1.60 38.61 -6.43
CA ALA A 531 1.38 40.05 -6.46
C ALA A 531 -0.07 40.38 -6.04
N ARG A 532 -0.29 41.52 -5.37
CA ARG A 532 -1.63 41.89 -4.89
C ARG A 532 -2.69 41.93 -6.01
N GLN A 533 -2.31 42.41 -7.20
CA GLN A 533 -3.18 42.45 -8.38
C GLN A 533 -3.52 41.05 -8.92
N GLU A 534 -2.61 40.09 -8.70
CA GLU A 534 -2.78 38.69 -9.09
C GLU A 534 -3.66 37.95 -8.08
N ALA A 535 -3.64 38.36 -6.80
CA ALA A 535 -4.33 37.69 -5.72
C ALA A 535 -5.85 37.61 -5.93
N GLU A 536 -6.47 38.68 -6.41
CA GLU A 536 -7.91 38.70 -6.68
C GLU A 536 -8.29 37.75 -7.82
N ILE A 537 -7.48 37.73 -8.88
CA ILE A 537 -7.68 36.83 -10.03
C ILE A 537 -7.53 35.38 -9.59
N ILE A 538 -6.44 35.07 -8.88
CA ILE A 538 -6.17 33.71 -8.39
C ILE A 538 -7.26 33.26 -7.41
N PHE A 539 -7.71 34.14 -6.51
CA PHE A 539 -8.77 33.78 -5.57
C PHE A 539 -10.08 33.47 -6.30
N GLY A 540 -10.47 34.27 -7.30
CA GLY A 540 -11.62 33.97 -8.14
C GLY A 540 -11.48 32.62 -8.86
N MET A 541 -10.28 32.31 -9.36
CA MET A 541 -9.99 31.01 -9.97
C MET A 541 -10.08 29.85 -8.98
N VAL A 542 -9.49 29.98 -7.79
CA VAL A 542 -9.55 28.97 -6.75
C VAL A 542 -10.98 28.79 -6.25
N ALA A 543 -11.78 29.86 -6.16
CA ALA A 543 -13.20 29.75 -5.81
C ALA A 543 -13.99 28.94 -6.86
N ILE A 544 -13.76 29.18 -8.16
CA ILE A 544 -14.39 28.37 -9.22
C ILE A 544 -13.91 26.92 -9.13
N TRP A 545 -12.62 26.70 -8.87
CA TRP A 545 -12.05 25.37 -8.70
C TRP A 545 -12.66 24.61 -7.52
N LEU A 546 -12.73 25.26 -6.35
CA LEU A 546 -13.36 24.72 -5.13
C LEU A 546 -14.87 24.49 -5.34
N GLY A 547 -15.55 25.36 -6.09
CA GLY A 547 -16.96 25.19 -6.44
C GLY A 547 -17.20 24.01 -7.38
N LYS A 548 -16.34 23.81 -8.38
CA LYS A 548 -16.35 22.63 -9.23
C LYS A 548 -16.13 21.37 -8.39
N MET A 549 -15.07 21.34 -7.57
CA MET A 549 -14.83 20.24 -6.63
C MET A 549 -16.03 19.97 -5.73
N TRP A 550 -16.66 21.01 -5.18
CA TRP A 550 -17.84 20.88 -4.34
C TRP A 550 -19.02 20.26 -5.10
N ASN A 551 -19.32 20.75 -6.30
CA ASN A 551 -20.41 20.23 -7.12
C ASN A 551 -20.15 18.79 -7.56
N ASP A 552 -18.91 18.46 -7.91
CA ASP A 552 -18.53 17.10 -8.28
C ASP A 552 -18.64 16.13 -7.07
N ILE A 553 -18.48 16.63 -5.84
CA ILE A 553 -18.57 15.85 -4.59
C ILE A 553 -20.02 15.71 -4.10
N TYR A 554 -20.81 16.80 -4.15
CA TYR A 554 -22.11 16.92 -3.47
C TYR A 554 -23.31 17.14 -4.41
N GLY A 555 -23.10 17.37 -5.70
CA GLY A 555 -24.14 17.75 -6.68
C GLY A 555 -25.04 16.61 -7.19
N HIS A 556 -25.27 15.57 -6.37
CA HIS A 556 -26.16 14.45 -6.67
C HIS A 556 -27.32 14.34 -5.68
#